data_AF-A0A7K8D418-F1
#
_entry.id   AF-A0A7K8D418-F1
#
_cell.length_a   1.000
_cell.length_b   1.000
_cell.length_c   1.000
_cell.angle_alpha   90.00
_cell.angle_beta   90.00
_cell.angle_gamma   90.00
#
_symmetry.space_group_name_H-M   'P 1'
#
loop_
_entity.id
_entity.type
_entity.pdbx_description
1 polymer ?
#
loop_
_entity_poly.entity_id
_entity_poly.type
_entity_poly.pdbx_seq_one_letter_code
_entity_poly.pdbx_strand_id
1 'polypeptide(L)'
;VKRLPEEEPERSFHSRPKGSQIGALVSRQSSVIPDREVSRPLSPPGTADGCPAHPPPPPFPGAYIVEPEVVEFWQGQTNRLHDRIVFRRLRD
;
A
#
# COMPACT_ATOMS: atom_id res chain seq x y z
N VAL A 1 -13.27 -6.87 4.74
CA VAL A 1 -12.52 -5.65 4.37
C VAL A 1 -13.45 -4.71 3.63
N LYS A 2 -13.21 -3.40 3.71
CA LYS A 2 -13.97 -2.37 2.98
C LYS A 2 -13.02 -1.52 2.15
N ARG A 3 -13.45 -1.07 0.97
CA ARG A 3 -12.71 -0.08 0.18
C ARG A 3 -12.90 1.29 0.81
N LEU A 4 -11.84 2.09 0.91
CA LEU A 4 -11.97 3.48 1.36
C LEU A 4 -12.59 4.37 0.25
N PRO A 5 -13.37 5.41 0.61
CA PRO A 5 -13.82 6.43 -0.35
C PRO A 5 -12.63 7.07 -1.04
N GLU A 6 -12.77 7.51 -2.30
CA GLU A 6 -11.65 7.99 -3.14
C GLU A 6 -10.87 9.17 -2.54
N GLU A 7 -11.51 10.03 -1.75
CA GLU A 7 -10.90 11.23 -1.16
C GLU A 7 -9.76 10.95 -0.15
N GLU A 8 -9.85 9.84 0.60
CA GLU A 8 -8.86 9.46 1.62
C GLU A 8 -7.54 8.90 0.99
N PRO A 9 -7.61 7.98 0.01
CA PRO A 9 -6.45 7.54 -0.77
C PRO A 9 -5.73 8.66 -1.53
N GLU A 10 -6.43 9.67 -2.05
CA GLU A 10 -5.79 10.79 -2.75
C GLU A 10 -4.88 11.60 -1.83
N ARG A 11 -5.39 12.01 -0.67
CA ARG A 11 -4.59 12.71 0.35
C ARG A 11 -3.38 11.87 0.77
N SER A 12 -3.60 10.58 1.02
CA SER A 12 -2.51 9.67 1.37
C SER A 12 -1.49 9.54 0.23
N PHE A 13 -1.94 9.44 -1.02
CA PHE A 13 -1.08 9.35 -2.20
C PHE A 13 -0.16 10.56 -2.33
N HIS A 14 -0.70 11.77 -2.16
CA HIS A 14 0.08 13.00 -2.26
C HIS A 14 1.03 13.23 -1.08
N SER A 15 0.79 12.60 0.08
CA SER A 15 1.76 12.61 1.20
C SER A 15 2.99 11.71 0.98
N ARG A 16 2.98 10.83 -0.03
CA ARG A 16 4.09 9.92 -0.31
C ARG A 16 5.27 10.66 -0.96
N PRO A 17 6.52 10.18 -0.81
CA PRO A 17 7.66 10.68 -1.58
C PRO A 17 7.40 10.64 -3.08
N LYS A 18 7.93 11.61 -3.83
CA LYS A 18 7.70 11.74 -5.28
C LYS A 18 7.99 10.46 -6.06
N GLY A 19 9.09 9.77 -5.75
CA GLY A 19 9.43 8.50 -6.39
C GLY A 19 8.40 7.39 -6.13
N SER A 20 7.73 7.40 -4.98
CA SER A 20 6.64 6.46 -4.68
C SER A 20 5.36 6.78 -5.45
N GLN A 21 5.05 8.06 -5.67
CA GLN A 21 3.92 8.49 -6.50
C GLN A 21 4.13 8.04 -7.95
N ILE A 22 5.33 8.27 -8.49
CA ILE A 22 5.72 7.85 -9.85
C ILE A 22 5.69 6.32 -9.95
N GLY A 23 6.30 5.61 -9.00
CA GLY A 23 6.33 4.15 -8.97
C GLY A 23 4.93 3.51 -9.03
N ALA A 24 3.94 4.12 -8.39
CA ALA A 24 2.56 3.65 -8.42
C ALA A 24 1.84 3.91 -9.76
N LEU A 25 2.22 4.95 -10.50
CA LEU A 25 1.66 5.24 -11.83
C LEU A 25 2.23 4.33 -12.92
N VAL A 26 3.52 4.02 -12.80
CA VAL A 26 4.27 3.32 -13.84
C VAL A 26 4.19 1.79 -13.70
N SER A 27 3.99 1.31 -12.48
CA SER A 27 3.87 -0.12 -12.20
C SER A 27 2.41 -0.56 -12.24
N ARG A 28 2.03 -1.31 -13.27
CA ARG A 28 0.79 -2.10 -13.26
C ARG A 28 1.00 -3.31 -12.38
N GLN A 29 0.80 -3.13 -11.07
CA GLN A 29 1.08 -4.15 -10.06
C GLN A 29 0.52 -5.52 -10.49
N SER A 30 1.37 -6.55 -10.38
CA SER A 30 1.06 -7.95 -10.73
C SER A 30 0.83 -8.27 -12.21
N SER A 31 1.02 -7.31 -13.12
CA SER A 31 1.01 -7.59 -14.57
C SER A 31 2.35 -8.18 -15.03
N VAL A 32 2.32 -9.09 -16.01
CA VAL A 32 3.52 -9.61 -16.66
C VAL A 32 4.22 -8.49 -17.43
N ILE A 33 5.54 -8.38 -17.29
CA ILE A 33 6.40 -7.47 -18.06
C ILE A 33 7.47 -8.30 -18.79
N PRO A 34 7.92 -7.87 -19.98
CA PRO A 34 8.88 -8.65 -20.76
C PRO A 34 10.27 -8.70 -20.11
N ASP A 35 10.69 -7.63 -19.44
CA ASP A 35 11.99 -7.52 -18.78
C ASP A 35 12.05 -6.28 -17.85
N ARG A 36 13.19 -6.11 -17.17
CA ARG A 36 13.44 -5.02 -16.21
C ARG A 36 13.63 -3.65 -16.86
N GLU A 37 14.09 -3.58 -18.11
CA GLU A 37 14.32 -2.31 -18.80
C GLU A 37 13.00 -1.55 -18.98
N VAL A 38 11.87 -2.23 -19.08
CA VAL A 38 10.54 -1.58 -19.09
C VAL A 38 10.29 -0.74 -17.83
N SER A 39 10.87 -1.10 -16.68
CA SER A 39 10.72 -0.35 -15.42
C SER A 39 11.80 0.72 -15.17
N ARG A 40 12.88 0.73 -15.97
CA ARG A 40 14.03 1.63 -15.79
C ARG A 40 13.76 3.10 -16.17
N PRO A 41 13.16 3.42 -17.33
CA PRO A 41 12.76 4.79 -17.69
C PRO A 41 11.74 5.39 -16.72
N LEU A 42 11.02 4.50 -16.02
CA LEU A 42 9.95 4.82 -15.09
C LEU A 42 10.46 5.11 -13.66
N SER A 43 11.75 4.86 -13.41
CA SER A 43 12.51 5.30 -12.24
C SER A 43 13.55 6.33 -12.71
N PRO A 44 13.25 7.63 -12.73
CA PRO A 44 14.15 8.58 -13.36
C PRO A 44 15.48 8.66 -12.59
N PRO A 45 16.64 8.62 -13.27
CA PRO A 45 17.88 9.09 -12.71
C PRO A 45 17.80 10.62 -12.63
N GLY A 46 17.46 11.15 -11.46
CA GLY A 46 17.31 12.60 -11.27
C GLY A 46 15.92 13.12 -11.64
N THR A 47 15.26 13.74 -10.67
CA THR A 47 14.03 14.50 -10.80
C THR A 47 14.23 15.78 -11.61
N ALA A 48 14.06 15.76 -12.92
CA ALA A 48 13.90 16.92 -13.83
C ALA A 48 13.80 16.31 -15.23
N ASP A 49 12.69 16.26 -15.95
CA ASP A 49 12.08 17.40 -16.64
C ASP A 49 10.65 17.10 -17.16
N GLY A 50 10.10 15.90 -16.88
CA GLY A 50 8.84 15.44 -17.48
C GLY A 50 7.71 15.10 -16.51
N CYS A 51 7.94 15.22 -15.20
CA CYS A 51 6.95 14.79 -14.21
C CYS A 51 6.14 16.00 -13.72
N PRO A 52 4.79 15.96 -13.80
CA PRO A 52 3.96 17.04 -13.28
C PRO A 52 4.26 17.26 -11.80
N ALA A 53 4.31 18.52 -11.36
CA ALA A 53 4.56 18.88 -9.95
C ALA A 53 3.61 18.13 -9.00
N HIS A 54 2.38 17.88 -9.47
CA HIS A 54 1.34 17.12 -8.80
C HIS A 54 0.86 15.98 -9.73
N PRO A 55 1.39 14.76 -9.59
CA PRO A 55 1.00 13.63 -10.44
C PRO A 55 -0.37 13.13 -9.96
N PRO A 56 -1.31 12.78 -10.85
CA PRO A 56 -2.60 12.27 -10.41
C PRO A 56 -2.43 10.91 -9.72
N PRO A 57 -3.40 10.51 -8.87
CA PRO A 57 -3.46 9.14 -8.37
C PRO A 57 -3.65 8.14 -9.53
N PRO A 58 -3.17 6.89 -9.40
CA PRO A 58 -3.42 5.86 -10.40
C PRO A 58 -4.91 5.49 -10.49
N PRO A 59 -5.40 5.04 -11.65
CA PRO A 59 -6.82 4.72 -11.90
C PRO A 59 -7.28 3.40 -11.27
N PHE A 60 -6.43 2.74 -10.48
CA PHE A 60 -6.73 1.46 -9.83
C PHE A 60 -7.17 1.68 -8.38
N PRO A 61 -7.91 0.73 -7.76
CA PRO A 61 -8.43 0.91 -6.41
C PRO A 61 -7.34 1.30 -5.43
N GLY A 62 -7.58 2.37 -4.67
CA GLY A 62 -6.66 2.87 -3.66
C GLY A 62 -6.54 1.93 -2.45
N ALA A 63 -6.86 2.45 -1.27
CA ALA A 63 -6.67 1.72 -0.01
C ALA A 63 -7.91 0.93 0.44
N TYR A 64 -7.67 -0.11 1.23
CA TYR A 64 -8.68 -0.91 1.90
C TYR A 64 -8.48 -0.82 3.42
N ILE A 65 -9.57 -0.95 4.17
CA ILE A 65 -9.56 -1.06 5.63
C ILE A 65 -10.05 -2.44 6.07
N VAL A 66 -9.38 -2.98 7.08
CA VAL A 66 -9.80 -4.19 7.78
C VAL A 66 -10.53 -3.75 9.05
N GLU A 67 -11.82 -4.06 9.14
CA GLU A 67 -12.55 -3.98 10.41
C GLU A 67 -12.40 -5.32 11.12
N PRO A 68 -11.66 -5.39 12.24
CA PRO A 68 -11.32 -6.66 12.85
C PRO A 68 -12.51 -7.28 13.57
N GLU A 69 -12.87 -8.49 13.18
CA GLU A 69 -13.80 -9.35 13.93
C GLU A 69 -13.08 -10.14 15.03
N VAL A 70 -11.79 -10.45 14.80
CA VAL A 70 -10.93 -11.19 15.72
C VAL A 70 -9.53 -10.57 15.66
N VAL A 71 -8.91 -10.39 16.82
CA VAL A 71 -7.51 -9.95 16.96
C VAL A 71 -6.82 -10.87 17.96
N GLU A 72 -5.68 -11.41 17.59
CA GLU A 72 -4.83 -12.20 18.49
C GLU A 72 -3.55 -11.43 18.79
N PHE A 73 -3.24 -11.31 20.08
CA PHE A 73 -1.92 -10.90 20.56
C PHE A 73 -1.15 -12.16 20.95
N TRP A 74 -0.05 -12.40 20.24
CA TRP A 74 0.84 -13.52 20.49
C TRP A 74 2.17 -12.99 21.03
N GLN A 75 2.60 -13.50 22.18
CA GLN A 75 3.89 -13.15 22.78
C GLN A 75 4.73 -14.42 22.96
N GLY A 76 5.89 -14.43 22.30
CA GLY A 76 6.85 -15.52 22.39
C GLY A 76 7.48 -15.61 23.79
N GLN A 77 7.80 -16.83 24.22
CA GLN A 77 8.39 -17.14 25.52
C GLN A 77 9.52 -18.17 25.32
N THR A 78 10.61 -18.06 26.09
CA THR A 78 11.82 -18.89 25.93
C THR A 78 11.59 -20.37 26.25
N ASN A 79 10.67 -20.66 27.17
CA ASN A 79 10.26 -22.00 27.56
C ASN A 79 9.25 -22.65 26.58
N ARG A 80 8.93 -21.96 25.46
CA ARG A 80 7.96 -22.38 24.44
C ARG A 80 6.48 -22.38 24.89
N LEU A 81 6.18 -21.87 26.09
CA LEU A 81 4.81 -21.66 26.56
C LEU A 81 4.38 -20.24 26.21
N HIS A 82 3.96 -20.04 24.97
CA HIS A 82 3.59 -18.73 24.44
C HIS A 82 2.29 -18.20 25.03
N ASP A 83 2.25 -16.89 25.30
CA ASP A 83 1.02 -16.22 25.69
C ASP A 83 0.21 -15.89 24.44
N ARG A 84 -1.08 -16.23 24.48
CA ARG A 84 -2.03 -15.99 23.39
C ARG A 84 -3.30 -15.40 23.95
N ILE A 85 -3.53 -14.13 23.66
CA ILE A 85 -4.73 -13.42 24.08
C ILE A 85 -5.56 -13.09 22.83
N VAL A 86 -6.74 -13.70 22.73
CA VAL A 86 -7.62 -13.56 21.56
C VAL A 86 -8.84 -12.71 21.93
N PHE A 87 -8.98 -11.56 21.29
CA PHE A 87 -10.17 -10.73 21.34
C PHE A 87 -11.09 -11.10 20.18
N ARG A 88 -12.39 -11.21 20.46
CA ARG A 88 -13.44 -11.41 19.45
C ARG A 88 -14.50 -10.35 19.65
N ARG A 89 -14.99 -9.77 18.56
CA ARG A 89 -16.15 -8.88 18.60
C ARG A 89 -17.38 -9.71 18.97
N LEU A 90 -18.08 -9.32 20.03
CA LEU A 90 -19.37 -9.92 20.36
C LEU A 90 -20.38 -9.53 19.29
N ARG A 91 -21.18 -10.51 18.87
CA ARG A 91 -22.33 -10.28 17.99
C ARG A 91 -23.57 -10.31 18.88
N ASP A 92 -24.46 -9.35 18.68
CA ASP A 92 -25.81 -9.39 19.22
C ASP A 92 -26.65 -10.46 18.49
#